data_AF-A0A8H4VYF8-F1
#
_entry.id   AF-A0A8H4VYF8-F1
#
_cell.length_a   1.000
_cell.length_b   1.000
_cell.length_c   1.000
_cell.angle_alpha   90.00
_cell.angle_beta   90.00
_cell.angle_gamma   90.00
#
_symmetry.space_group_name_H-M   'P 1'
#
loop_
_entity.id
_entity.type
_entity.pdbx_description
1 polymer ?
#
loop_
_entity_poly.entity_id
_entity_poly.type
_entity_poly.pdbx_seq_one_letter_code
_entity_poly.pdbx_strand_id
1 'polypeptide(L)'
;MRQYLLRLEKVHYLPSNCTPSHGFNDSLDLRMTNLAQPENQTQLTFILLATAKYFNQDPSTLSSLLTQDLNNGDAHRDNQTGLWGLPVHFYMQGRRVLASKPVSEVLARGGFNLEVRTESFVSRVLFDEEEGREEGAKPRAIGVEYLKGTSMYSADPKYDGSVEGEGAAPSTPPQILKLSDISPSTELHKFNIPLIVDLPGVGTNLQDNYETSVVSYASTNLQNTGPNTPTAHPTTLVSHSGDKFPPQDPTLSVY
;
A
#
# COMPACT_ATOMS: atom_id res chain seq x y z
N MET A 1 9.38 -2.99 -13.31
CA MET A 1 8.53 -3.47 -12.20
C MET A 1 8.14 -4.94 -12.33
N ARG A 2 7.63 -5.41 -13.47
CA ARG A 2 7.16 -6.81 -13.65
C ARG A 2 8.14 -7.91 -13.22
N GLN A 3 9.41 -7.78 -13.59
CA GLN A 3 10.45 -8.75 -13.20
C GLN A 3 10.56 -8.94 -11.66
N TYR A 4 10.31 -7.88 -10.89
CA TYR A 4 10.36 -7.96 -9.43
C TYR A 4 9.11 -8.62 -8.88
N LEU A 5 7.94 -8.34 -9.46
CA LEU A 5 6.71 -9.06 -9.13
C LEU A 5 6.89 -10.56 -9.37
N LEU A 6 7.33 -10.97 -10.57
CA LEU A 6 7.57 -12.38 -10.91
C LEU A 6 8.52 -13.08 -9.93
N ARG A 7 9.54 -12.37 -9.45
CA ARG A 7 10.50 -12.92 -8.50
C ARG A 7 9.87 -13.15 -7.13
N LEU A 8 9.07 -12.21 -6.64
CA LEU A 8 8.49 -12.23 -5.29
C LEU A 8 7.20 -13.06 -5.20
N GLU A 9 6.52 -13.24 -6.33
CA GLU A 9 5.19 -13.79 -6.41
C GLU A 9 5.13 -15.29 -6.08
N LYS A 10 4.05 -15.66 -5.38
CA LYS A 10 3.62 -17.03 -5.14
C LYS A 10 2.12 -17.13 -5.37
N VAL A 11 1.75 -17.36 -6.62
CA VAL A 11 0.35 -17.51 -7.04
C VAL A 11 -0.23 -18.85 -6.59
N HIS A 12 -1.43 -18.82 -6.03
CA HIS A 12 -2.22 -20.00 -5.64
C HIS A 12 -3.45 -20.25 -6.51
N TYR A 13 -3.75 -19.36 -7.46
CA TYR A 13 -4.96 -19.41 -8.30
C TYR A 13 -4.69 -19.78 -9.76
N LEU A 14 -3.44 -20.05 -10.12
CA LEU A 14 -3.03 -20.54 -11.44
C LEU A 14 -2.23 -21.84 -11.27
N PRO A 15 -2.25 -22.74 -12.28
CA PRO A 15 -1.38 -23.92 -12.26
C PRO A 15 0.09 -23.52 -12.38
N SER A 16 0.97 -24.18 -11.60
CA SER A 16 2.40 -23.85 -11.52
C SER A 16 3.20 -24.04 -12.81
N ASN A 17 2.62 -24.69 -13.82
CA ASN A 17 3.22 -24.94 -15.13
C ASN A 17 2.59 -24.08 -16.25
N CYS A 18 1.63 -23.21 -15.95
CA CYS A 18 0.73 -22.67 -16.98
C CYS A 18 1.02 -21.24 -17.44
N THR A 19 1.92 -20.48 -16.81
CA THR A 19 2.13 -19.09 -17.24
C THR A 19 3.54 -18.56 -16.93
N PRO A 20 4.36 -18.23 -17.95
CA PRO A 20 5.64 -17.54 -17.75
C PRO A 20 5.49 -16.16 -17.10
N SER A 21 4.25 -15.65 -17.04
CA SER A 21 3.91 -14.36 -16.45
C SER A 21 3.66 -14.42 -14.94
N HIS A 22 3.90 -15.52 -14.22
CA HIS A 22 3.75 -15.51 -12.76
C HIS A 22 4.89 -16.20 -12.02
N GLY A 23 5.13 -15.73 -10.79
CA GLY A 23 5.94 -16.44 -9.79
C GLY A 23 5.12 -17.42 -8.96
N PHE A 24 5.74 -18.53 -8.56
CA PHE A 24 5.10 -19.60 -7.79
C PHE A 24 5.85 -19.98 -6.49
N ASN A 25 6.99 -19.35 -6.21
CA ASN A 25 7.97 -19.93 -5.30
C ASN A 25 8.41 -19.02 -4.13
N ASP A 26 8.20 -17.71 -4.21
CA ASP A 26 8.75 -16.79 -3.22
C ASP A 26 7.66 -16.38 -2.19
N SER A 27 7.79 -15.23 -1.57
CA SER A 27 7.17 -14.89 -0.29
C SER A 27 5.87 -14.11 -0.38
N LEU A 28 5.50 -13.65 -1.58
CA LEU A 28 4.27 -12.90 -1.82
C LEU A 28 3.14 -13.85 -2.19
N ASP A 29 2.49 -14.46 -1.19
CA ASP A 29 1.30 -15.29 -1.42
C ASP A 29 0.17 -14.45 -2.05
N LEU A 30 -0.28 -14.87 -3.23
CA LEU A 30 -1.37 -14.25 -3.98
C LEU A 30 -2.51 -15.22 -4.23
N ARG A 31 -3.74 -14.73 -4.02
CA ARG A 31 -4.98 -15.50 -4.19
C ARG A 31 -6.01 -14.72 -4.97
N MET A 32 -6.84 -15.43 -5.71
CA MET A 32 -8.05 -14.82 -6.26
C MET A 32 -9.10 -14.65 -5.15
N THR A 33 -9.84 -13.55 -5.21
CA THR A 33 -10.99 -13.33 -4.33
C THR A 33 -12.04 -14.43 -4.54
N ASN A 34 -12.68 -14.89 -3.46
CA ASN A 34 -13.70 -15.94 -3.52
C ASN A 34 -15.05 -15.36 -3.98
N LEU A 35 -15.74 -16.10 -4.85
CA LEU A 35 -17.06 -15.76 -5.41
C LEU A 35 -18.25 -15.99 -4.46
N ALA A 36 -18.01 -16.56 -3.27
CA ALA A 36 -19.08 -16.86 -2.31
C ALA A 36 -19.96 -15.65 -1.94
N GLN A 37 -19.43 -14.42 -1.96
CA GLN A 37 -20.22 -13.22 -1.70
C GLN A 37 -21.15 -12.86 -2.87
N PRO A 38 -20.64 -12.63 -4.10
CA PRO A 38 -21.51 -12.31 -5.24
C PRO A 38 -22.50 -13.42 -5.62
N GLU A 39 -22.20 -14.69 -5.31
CA GLU A 39 -23.12 -15.81 -5.54
C GLU A 39 -24.29 -15.86 -4.54
N ASN A 40 -24.08 -15.39 -3.31
CA ASN A 40 -25.09 -15.44 -2.24
C ASN A 40 -25.83 -14.11 -2.02
N GLN A 41 -25.50 -13.06 -2.79
CA GLN A 41 -26.10 -11.73 -2.68
C GLN A 41 -26.65 -11.24 -4.02
N THR A 42 -27.94 -11.48 -4.28
CA THR A 42 -28.58 -11.12 -5.55
C THR A 42 -28.40 -9.65 -5.95
N GLN A 43 -28.42 -8.73 -4.96
CA GLN A 43 -28.22 -7.29 -5.21
C GLN A 43 -26.81 -6.96 -5.69
N LEU A 44 -25.79 -7.60 -5.11
CA LEU A 44 -24.42 -7.45 -5.56
C LEU A 44 -24.27 -8.02 -6.99
N THR A 45 -24.90 -9.15 -7.28
CA THR A 45 -24.93 -9.72 -8.64
C THR A 45 -25.50 -8.73 -9.65
N PHE A 46 -26.62 -8.05 -9.33
CA PHE A 46 -27.20 -7.03 -10.22
C PHE A 46 -26.23 -5.89 -10.54
N ILE A 47 -25.54 -5.37 -9.53
CA ILE A 47 -24.53 -4.31 -9.71
C ILE A 47 -23.41 -4.83 -10.63
N LEU A 48 -22.90 -6.02 -10.37
CA LEU A 48 -21.80 -6.59 -11.14
C LEU A 48 -22.18 -6.90 -12.61
N LEU A 49 -23.41 -7.35 -12.87
CA LEU A 49 -23.94 -7.53 -14.22
C LEU A 49 -24.06 -6.19 -14.97
N ALA A 50 -24.54 -5.15 -14.29
CA ALA A 50 -24.62 -3.81 -14.85
C ALA A 50 -23.22 -3.24 -15.15
N THR A 51 -22.25 -3.46 -14.26
CA THR A 51 -20.84 -3.09 -14.45
C THR A 51 -20.22 -3.81 -15.65
N ALA A 52 -20.43 -5.13 -15.78
CA ALA A 52 -19.94 -5.88 -16.95
C ALA A 52 -20.49 -5.29 -18.26
N LYS A 53 -21.80 -5.00 -18.31
CA LYS A 53 -22.42 -4.36 -19.47
C LYS A 53 -21.84 -2.96 -19.75
N TYR A 54 -21.59 -2.16 -18.73
CA TYR A 54 -20.98 -0.83 -18.87
C TYR A 54 -19.59 -0.90 -19.53
N PHE A 55 -18.78 -1.89 -19.15
CA PHE A 55 -17.46 -2.14 -19.74
C PHE A 55 -17.51 -2.93 -21.05
N ASN A 56 -18.69 -3.15 -21.65
CA ASN A 56 -18.87 -3.96 -22.86
C ASN A 56 -18.38 -5.42 -22.72
N GLN A 57 -18.40 -5.97 -21.51
CA GLN A 57 -18.13 -7.39 -21.24
C GLN A 57 -19.44 -8.17 -21.22
N ASP A 58 -19.41 -9.45 -21.60
CA ASP A 58 -20.60 -10.32 -21.62
C ASP A 58 -21.06 -10.66 -20.18
N PRO A 59 -22.23 -10.17 -19.72
CA PRO A 59 -22.72 -10.45 -18.38
C PRO A 59 -23.01 -11.94 -18.12
N SER A 60 -23.20 -12.75 -19.16
CA SER A 60 -23.40 -14.20 -19.02
C SER A 60 -22.15 -14.92 -18.48
N THR A 61 -20.98 -14.27 -18.62
CA THR A 61 -19.67 -14.79 -18.20
C THR A 61 -19.21 -14.25 -16.85
N LEU A 62 -20.12 -13.68 -16.04
CA LEU A 62 -19.78 -12.95 -14.80
C LEU A 62 -18.80 -13.69 -13.88
N SER A 63 -18.99 -14.99 -13.65
CA SER A 63 -18.08 -15.79 -12.81
C SER A 63 -16.64 -15.76 -13.36
N SER A 64 -16.48 -15.91 -14.68
CA SER A 64 -15.18 -15.82 -15.35
C SER A 64 -14.57 -14.43 -15.22
N LEU A 65 -15.36 -13.36 -15.38
CA LEU A 65 -14.90 -11.97 -15.25
C LEU A 65 -14.37 -11.69 -13.83
N LEU A 66 -15.07 -12.19 -12.81
CA LEU A 66 -14.70 -12.05 -11.40
C LEU A 66 -13.50 -12.91 -10.97
N THR A 67 -13.07 -13.86 -11.80
CA THR A 67 -11.85 -14.66 -11.58
C THR A 67 -10.77 -14.39 -12.62
N GLN A 68 -11.00 -13.43 -13.53
CA GLN A 68 -10.04 -13.09 -14.55
C GLN A 68 -8.82 -12.45 -13.90
N ASP A 69 -7.62 -12.85 -14.33
CA ASP A 69 -6.39 -12.38 -13.72
C ASP A 69 -6.05 -10.95 -14.15
N LEU A 70 -6.21 -10.02 -13.20
CA LEU A 70 -5.79 -8.62 -13.37
C LEU A 70 -4.28 -8.50 -13.62
N ASN A 71 -3.48 -9.42 -13.08
CA ASN A 71 -2.02 -9.38 -13.18
C ASN A 71 -1.48 -10.20 -14.37
N ASN A 72 -2.29 -10.41 -15.41
CA ASN A 72 -1.91 -11.25 -16.54
C ASN A 72 -0.66 -10.74 -17.31
N GLY A 73 -0.18 -11.57 -18.25
CA GLY A 73 1.03 -11.30 -19.03
C GLY A 73 0.87 -10.37 -20.24
N ASP A 74 -0.31 -9.78 -20.47
CA ASP A 74 -0.57 -8.95 -21.64
C ASP A 74 0.27 -7.67 -21.64
N ALA A 75 0.82 -7.30 -22.80
CA ALA A 75 1.66 -6.10 -22.96
C ALA A 75 0.89 -4.79 -22.74
N HIS A 76 -0.44 -4.82 -22.89
CA HIS A 76 -1.34 -3.70 -22.72
C HIS A 76 -2.20 -3.82 -21.46
N ARG A 77 -1.93 -4.77 -20.56
CA ARG A 77 -2.66 -5.01 -19.31
C ARG A 77 -3.01 -3.71 -18.56
N ASP A 78 -2.04 -2.81 -18.39
CA ASP A 78 -2.23 -1.58 -17.61
C ASP A 78 -3.20 -0.57 -18.25
N ASN A 79 -3.56 -0.78 -19.52
CA ASN A 79 -4.54 0.02 -20.26
C ASN A 79 -5.89 -0.71 -20.44
N GLN A 80 -6.00 -1.95 -19.94
CA GLN A 80 -7.24 -2.71 -20.05
C GLN A 80 -8.25 -2.21 -19.00
N THR A 81 -9.50 -2.07 -19.42
CA THR A 81 -10.62 -1.68 -18.54
C THR A 81 -11.64 -2.80 -18.51
N GLY A 82 -12.31 -2.96 -17.37
CA GLY A 82 -13.28 -4.02 -17.19
C GLY A 82 -13.50 -4.40 -15.74
N LEU A 83 -14.41 -5.34 -15.55
CA LEU A 83 -14.50 -6.15 -14.36
C LEU A 83 -13.41 -7.21 -14.41
N TRP A 84 -12.63 -7.28 -13.33
CA TRP A 84 -11.53 -8.22 -13.15
C TRP A 84 -11.64 -8.91 -11.81
N GLY A 85 -11.07 -10.10 -11.71
CA GLY A 85 -10.77 -10.69 -10.43
C GLY A 85 -9.71 -9.86 -9.71
N LEU A 86 -9.82 -9.81 -8.37
CA LEU A 86 -8.89 -9.08 -7.52
C LEU A 86 -7.96 -10.07 -6.84
N PRO A 87 -6.68 -10.14 -7.26
CA PRO A 87 -5.63 -10.82 -6.51
C PRO A 87 -5.44 -10.14 -5.15
N VAL A 88 -5.42 -10.93 -4.09
CA VAL A 88 -5.30 -10.48 -2.71
C VAL A 88 -4.20 -11.21 -1.96
N HIS A 89 -3.56 -10.51 -1.01
CA HIS A 89 -2.43 -11.00 -0.23
C HIS A 89 -2.87 -11.72 1.05
N PHE A 90 -3.32 -12.97 0.93
CA PHE A 90 -3.76 -13.80 2.05
C PHE A 90 -3.15 -15.21 2.04
N TYR A 91 -2.91 -15.75 3.23
CA TYR A 91 -2.58 -17.16 3.44
C TYR A 91 -3.78 -18.08 3.15
N MET A 92 -3.53 -19.39 3.04
CA MET A 92 -4.57 -20.43 2.95
C MET A 92 -5.68 -20.28 4.00
N GLN A 93 -5.31 -19.83 5.19
CA GLN A 93 -6.18 -19.69 6.33
C GLN A 93 -6.87 -18.31 6.42
N GLY A 94 -6.85 -17.50 5.35
CA GLY A 94 -7.54 -16.20 5.31
C GLY A 94 -6.87 -15.08 6.09
N ARG A 95 -5.59 -15.26 6.48
CA ARG A 95 -4.81 -14.24 7.20
C ARG A 95 -4.01 -13.37 6.24
N ARG A 96 -3.94 -12.06 6.47
CA ARG A 96 -3.15 -11.13 5.66
C ARG A 96 -1.68 -11.54 5.65
N VAL A 97 -1.06 -11.50 4.47
CA VAL A 97 0.39 -11.63 4.30
C VAL A 97 1.01 -10.25 4.54
N LEU A 98 1.93 -10.15 5.49
CA LEU A 98 2.61 -8.90 5.84
C LEU A 98 3.92 -8.77 5.06
N ALA A 99 4.27 -7.55 4.66
CA ALA A 99 5.57 -7.25 4.06
C ALA A 99 6.75 -7.59 5.00
N SER A 100 6.52 -7.63 6.32
CA SER A 100 7.52 -8.04 7.32
C SER A 100 7.74 -9.55 7.42
N LYS A 101 6.96 -10.37 6.70
CA LYS A 101 7.05 -11.83 6.78
C LYS A 101 8.43 -12.37 6.37
N PRO A 102 9.01 -12.00 5.21
CA PRO A 102 10.32 -12.53 4.81
C PRO A 102 11.41 -12.17 5.82
N VAL A 103 11.37 -10.94 6.34
CA VAL A 103 12.27 -10.47 7.40
C VAL A 103 12.14 -11.34 8.65
N SER A 104 10.91 -11.60 9.10
CA SER A 104 10.63 -12.42 10.28
C SER A 104 11.09 -13.88 10.10
N GLU A 105 10.93 -14.44 8.90
CA GLU A 105 11.39 -15.80 8.58
C GLU A 105 12.92 -15.90 8.57
N VAL A 106 13.62 -14.91 8.02
CA VAL A 106 15.08 -14.86 8.03
C VAL A 106 15.60 -14.76 9.48
N LEU A 107 14.99 -13.91 10.30
CA LEU A 107 15.33 -13.80 11.72
C LEU A 107 15.10 -15.11 12.47
N ALA A 108 13.97 -15.79 12.24
CA ALA A 108 13.65 -17.06 12.89
C ALA A 108 14.57 -18.21 12.44
N ARG A 109 14.99 -18.23 11.17
CA ARG A 109 15.93 -19.22 10.63
C ARG A 109 17.33 -19.06 11.21
N GLY A 110 17.74 -17.82 11.51
CA GLY A 110 19.10 -17.50 11.95
C GLY A 110 20.16 -17.73 10.86
N GLY A 111 21.43 -17.49 11.19
CA GLY A 111 22.56 -17.70 10.28
C GLY A 111 22.81 -16.59 9.26
N PHE A 112 22.13 -15.45 9.38
CA PHE A 112 22.32 -14.26 8.55
C PHE A 112 22.78 -13.09 9.43
N ASN A 113 23.63 -12.23 8.89
CA ASN A 113 24.01 -10.97 9.54
C ASN A 113 22.91 -9.93 9.29
N LEU A 114 21.73 -10.14 9.88
CA LEU A 114 20.56 -9.25 9.78
C LEU A 114 20.20 -8.75 11.17
N GLU A 115 20.30 -7.44 11.37
CA GLU A 115 19.78 -6.75 12.55
C GLU A 115 18.53 -5.96 12.17
N VAL A 116 17.46 -6.10 12.96
CA VAL A 116 16.24 -5.31 12.80
C VAL A 116 16.04 -4.49 14.06
N ARG A 117 16.08 -3.16 13.90
CA ARG A 117 15.81 -2.21 14.97
C ARG A 117 14.43 -1.59 14.76
N THR A 118 13.51 -1.91 15.66
CA THR A 118 12.22 -1.20 15.76
C THR A 118 12.41 0.12 16.50
N GLU A 119 11.39 0.99 16.46
CA GLU A 119 11.40 2.25 17.24
C GLU A 119 12.63 3.12 16.92
N SER A 120 13.09 3.06 15.67
CA SER A 120 14.31 3.70 15.19
C SER A 120 13.96 4.50 13.93
N PHE A 121 13.90 5.82 14.08
CA PHE A 121 13.49 6.75 13.03
C PHE A 121 14.72 7.39 12.40
N VAL A 122 15.01 7.07 11.15
CA VAL A 122 16.14 7.67 10.41
C VAL A 122 15.91 9.17 10.23
N SER A 123 16.86 9.99 10.66
CA SER A 123 16.82 11.45 10.56
C SER A 123 17.63 11.97 9.37
N ARG A 124 18.84 11.44 9.17
CA ARG A 124 19.71 11.78 8.03
C ARG A 124 20.67 10.67 7.64
N VAL A 125 21.15 10.74 6.41
CA VAL A 125 22.26 9.96 5.86
C VAL A 125 23.57 10.69 6.15
N LEU A 126 24.59 9.95 6.55
CA LEU A 126 25.93 10.46 6.78
C LEU A 126 26.78 10.22 5.53
N PHE A 127 27.60 11.20 5.15
CA PHE A 127 28.53 11.10 4.03
C PHE A 127 29.98 11.19 4.52
N ASP A 128 30.92 10.59 3.79
CA ASP A 128 32.34 10.82 4.08
C ASP A 128 32.74 12.28 3.84
N GLU A 129 33.86 12.70 4.44
CA GLU A 129 34.37 14.06 4.29
C GLU A 129 34.82 14.30 2.83
N GLU A 130 34.70 15.54 2.36
CA GLU A 130 35.16 15.92 1.02
C GLU A 130 36.69 15.96 0.91
N GLU A 131 37.39 16.06 2.05
CA GLU A 131 38.84 16.17 2.09
C GLU A 131 39.50 14.88 1.56
N GLY A 132 40.13 14.99 0.38
CA GLY A 132 40.76 13.87 -0.32
C GLY A 132 39.86 13.16 -1.35
N ARG A 133 38.63 13.62 -1.59
CA ARG A 133 37.84 13.16 -2.74
C ARG A 133 38.38 13.75 -4.04
N GLU A 134 38.42 12.94 -5.10
CA GLU A 134 38.70 13.44 -6.45
C GLU A 134 37.64 14.47 -6.87
N GLU A 135 38.05 15.50 -7.60
CA GLU A 135 37.14 16.52 -8.13
C GLU A 135 36.06 15.86 -9.00
N GLY A 136 34.79 16.08 -8.67
CA GLY A 136 33.66 15.44 -9.35
C GLY A 136 33.30 14.03 -8.85
N ALA A 137 33.96 13.52 -7.80
CA ALA A 137 33.55 12.28 -7.16
C ALA A 137 32.15 12.40 -6.53
N LYS A 138 31.33 11.36 -6.69
CA LYS A 138 30.00 11.32 -6.07
C LYS A 138 30.14 11.12 -4.55
N PRO A 139 29.31 11.78 -3.74
CA PRO A 139 29.33 11.61 -2.28
C PRO A 139 29.01 10.16 -1.90
N ARG A 140 29.77 9.59 -0.97
CA ARG A 140 29.58 8.22 -0.51
C ARG A 140 28.90 8.21 0.86
N ALA A 141 27.72 7.59 0.92
CA ALA A 141 27.03 7.36 2.18
C ALA A 141 27.81 6.37 3.05
N ILE A 142 28.04 6.73 4.31
CA ILE A 142 28.80 5.93 5.30
C ILE A 142 27.97 5.47 6.49
N GLY A 143 26.74 5.98 6.63
CA GLY A 143 25.85 5.60 7.71
C GLY A 143 24.55 6.37 7.71
N VAL A 144 23.77 6.16 8.76
CA VAL A 144 22.56 6.93 9.04
C VAL A 144 22.55 7.33 10.50
N GLU A 145 22.02 8.51 10.77
CA GLU A 145 21.55 8.86 12.10
C GLU A 145 20.09 8.51 12.25
N TYR A 146 19.73 8.14 13.46
CA TYR A 146 18.37 7.80 13.80
C TYR A 146 18.07 8.16 15.25
N LEU A 147 16.81 8.50 15.50
CA LEU A 147 16.26 8.69 16.83
C LEU A 147 15.70 7.37 17.31
N LYS A 148 16.09 6.94 18.51
CA LYS A 148 15.64 5.68 19.11
C LYS A 148 14.65 5.97 20.24
N GLY A 149 13.44 5.40 20.15
CA GLY A 149 12.45 5.49 21.21
C GLY A 149 11.02 5.31 20.72
N THR A 150 10.13 5.02 21.68
CA THR A 150 8.68 4.98 21.46
C THR A 150 8.08 6.37 21.55
N SER A 151 7.06 6.66 20.73
CA SER A 151 6.26 7.88 20.83
C SER A 151 7.08 9.17 20.82
N MET A 152 8.17 9.21 20.05
CA MET A 152 9.04 10.39 19.92
C MET A 152 8.38 11.54 19.16
N TYR A 153 7.26 11.30 18.47
CA TYR A 153 6.53 12.34 17.75
C TYR A 153 5.67 13.14 18.72
N SER A 154 5.85 14.46 18.78
CA SER A 154 5.15 15.34 19.73
C SER A 154 3.63 15.36 19.58
N ALA A 155 3.09 14.93 18.43
CA ALA A 155 1.64 14.78 18.24
C ALA A 155 1.10 13.39 18.64
N ASP A 156 1.97 12.45 19.06
CA ASP A 156 1.53 11.20 19.68
C ASP A 156 0.99 11.51 21.09
N PRO A 157 -0.24 11.09 21.44
CA PRO A 157 -0.79 11.26 22.79
C PRO A 157 0.07 10.67 23.92
N LYS A 158 1.01 9.79 23.60
CA LYS A 158 1.94 9.15 24.53
C LYS A 158 3.32 9.82 24.58
N TYR A 159 3.53 10.91 23.85
CA TYR A 159 4.79 11.64 23.87
C TYR A 159 5.09 12.18 25.27
N ASP A 160 6.32 11.92 25.73
CA ASP A 160 6.86 12.47 26.95
C ASP A 160 8.00 13.42 26.61
N GLY A 161 7.73 14.73 26.71
CA GLY A 161 8.71 15.78 26.44
C GLY A 161 9.84 15.88 27.46
N SER A 162 9.84 15.04 28.51
CA SER A 162 10.96 14.91 29.44
C SER A 162 12.04 13.92 28.98
N VAL A 163 11.75 13.10 27.96
CA VAL A 163 12.73 12.20 27.35
C VAL A 163 13.68 13.02 26.48
N GLU A 164 14.99 12.85 26.67
CA GLU A 164 16.00 13.50 25.84
C GLU A 164 15.84 13.10 24.37
N GLY A 165 15.47 14.08 23.54
CA GLY A 165 15.32 13.94 22.09
C GLY A 165 14.38 15.01 21.54
N GLU A 166 14.73 15.62 20.41
CA GLU A 166 13.79 16.48 19.70
C GLU A 166 12.59 15.66 19.24
N GLY A 167 11.38 16.22 19.34
CA GLY A 167 10.17 15.57 18.87
C GLY A 167 10.32 15.16 17.40
N ALA A 168 10.30 13.86 17.12
CA ALA A 168 10.54 13.31 15.80
C ALA A 168 9.24 13.30 14.98
N ALA A 169 9.15 14.12 13.93
CA ALA A 169 8.10 13.92 12.94
C ALA A 169 8.40 12.66 12.10
N PRO A 170 7.37 11.91 11.64
CA PRO A 170 7.58 10.85 10.65
C PRO A 170 8.29 11.42 9.42
N SER A 171 9.55 11.05 9.21
CA SER A 171 10.34 11.51 8.07
C SER A 171 10.02 10.68 6.84
N THR A 172 9.55 11.34 5.79
CA THR A 172 9.41 10.76 4.46
C THR A 172 10.78 10.69 3.76
N PRO A 173 10.99 9.77 2.79
CA PRO A 173 12.23 9.71 2.02
C PRO A 173 12.73 11.07 1.46
N PRO A 174 11.90 11.94 0.86
CA PRO A 174 12.37 13.26 0.42
C PRO A 174 12.79 14.16 1.59
N GLN A 175 12.15 14.08 2.75
CA GLN A 175 12.58 14.85 3.93
C GLN A 175 13.93 14.36 4.46
N ILE A 176 14.15 13.04 4.51
CA ILE A 176 15.44 12.47 4.90
C ILE A 176 16.54 12.99 3.98
N LEU A 177 16.34 12.99 2.66
CA LEU A 177 17.31 13.53 1.71
C LEU A 177 17.61 15.02 1.96
N LYS A 178 16.57 15.84 2.19
CA LYS A 178 16.73 17.27 2.50
C LYS A 178 17.53 17.50 3.79
N LEU A 179 17.26 16.72 4.83
CA LEU A 179 18.01 16.74 6.10
C LEU A 179 19.41 16.10 6.00
N SER A 180 19.70 15.45 4.87
CA SER A 180 21.00 14.87 4.52
C SER A 180 21.73 15.72 3.48
N ASP A 181 21.39 17.01 3.39
CA ASP A 181 22.03 17.98 2.49
C ASP A 181 21.88 17.68 0.98
N ILE A 182 20.85 16.91 0.61
CA ILE A 182 20.49 16.55 -0.78
C ILE A 182 19.11 17.11 -1.10
N SER A 183 19.06 18.22 -1.84
CA SER A 183 17.84 18.99 -2.08
C SER A 183 18.06 20.04 -3.17
N PRO A 184 17.01 20.70 -3.71
CA PRO A 184 17.22 21.96 -4.41
C PRO A 184 18.05 22.95 -3.57
N SER A 185 19.13 23.47 -4.14
CA SER A 185 20.05 24.42 -3.49
C SER A 185 19.34 25.63 -2.88
N THR A 186 18.40 26.21 -3.63
CA THR A 186 17.60 27.37 -3.20
C THR A 186 16.78 27.13 -1.92
N GLU A 187 16.43 25.88 -1.61
CA GLU A 187 15.70 25.51 -0.41
C GLU A 187 16.64 25.41 0.79
N LEU A 188 17.76 24.70 0.67
CA LEU A 188 18.72 24.54 1.77
C LEU A 188 19.34 25.86 2.20
N HIS A 189 19.63 26.76 1.25
CA HIS A 189 20.12 28.10 1.56
C HIS A 189 19.18 28.90 2.47
N LYS A 190 17.86 28.69 2.40
CA LYS A 190 16.90 29.39 3.28
C LYS A 190 17.02 28.96 4.73
N PHE A 191 17.46 27.73 4.96
CA PHE A 191 17.58 27.14 6.28
C PHE A 191 19.03 27.09 6.79
N ASN A 192 19.98 27.68 6.05
CA ASN A 192 21.42 27.59 6.33
C ASN A 192 21.91 26.15 6.48
N ILE A 193 21.33 25.23 5.70
CA ILE A 193 21.73 23.82 5.66
C ILE A 193 22.84 23.69 4.60
N PRO A 194 23.94 22.96 4.89
CA PRO A 194 24.97 22.66 3.89
C PRO A 194 24.37 21.97 2.65
N LEU A 195 25.03 22.11 1.50
CA LEU A 195 24.59 21.48 0.25
C LEU A 195 25.65 20.48 -0.19
N ILE A 196 25.32 19.19 -0.17
CA ILE A 196 26.17 18.13 -0.72
C ILE A 196 25.79 17.87 -2.18
N VAL A 197 24.49 17.81 -2.50
CA VAL A 197 24.01 17.61 -3.87
C VAL A 197 22.83 18.52 -4.16
N ASP A 198 22.97 19.38 -5.17
CA ASP A 198 21.83 20.10 -5.74
C ASP A 198 20.98 19.15 -6.58
N LEU A 199 19.87 18.70 -6.00
CA LEU A 199 18.96 17.76 -6.63
C LEU A 199 17.54 18.34 -6.64
N PRO A 200 17.18 19.17 -7.65
CA PRO A 200 15.91 19.92 -7.66
C PRO A 200 14.66 19.03 -7.71
N GLY A 201 14.81 17.74 -8.05
CA GLY A 201 13.72 16.77 -8.05
C GLY A 201 13.26 16.35 -6.64
N VAL A 202 14.08 16.54 -5.60
CA VAL A 202 13.77 16.07 -4.24
C VAL A 202 12.52 16.78 -3.69
N GLY A 203 11.52 15.99 -3.31
CA GLY A 203 10.25 16.51 -2.79
C GLY A 203 9.31 17.07 -3.87
N THR A 204 9.62 16.88 -5.15
CA THR A 204 8.76 17.26 -6.28
C THR A 204 8.09 16.04 -6.91
N ASN A 205 7.14 16.28 -7.82
CA ASN A 205 6.44 15.22 -8.57
C ASN A 205 5.77 14.18 -7.64
N LEU A 206 5.18 14.65 -6.53
CA LEU A 206 4.31 13.79 -5.71
C LEU A 206 3.11 13.38 -6.56
N GLN A 207 2.96 12.08 -6.78
CA GLN A 207 1.82 11.47 -7.43
C GLN A 207 1.11 10.61 -6.42
N ASP A 208 -0.20 10.78 -6.35
CA ASP A 208 -1.08 10.00 -5.51
C ASP A 208 -2.36 9.71 -6.30
N ASN A 209 -3.09 8.70 -5.86
CA ASN A 209 -4.38 8.38 -6.44
C ASN A 209 -5.46 9.17 -5.69
N TYR A 210 -6.18 10.03 -6.40
CA TYR A 210 -7.33 10.70 -5.81
C TYR A 210 -8.46 9.69 -5.60
N GLU A 211 -8.82 9.46 -4.35
CA GLU A 211 -9.92 8.58 -3.98
C GLU A 211 -11.14 9.41 -3.58
N THR A 212 -12.31 9.02 -4.09
CA THR A 212 -13.60 9.55 -3.65
C THR A 212 -14.54 8.39 -3.35
N SER A 213 -15.29 8.50 -2.26
CA SER A 213 -16.24 7.48 -1.84
C SER A 213 -17.64 7.82 -2.33
N VAL A 214 -18.29 6.87 -2.99
CA VAL A 214 -19.74 6.91 -3.25
C VAL A 214 -20.39 5.95 -2.27
N VAL A 215 -21.13 6.51 -1.31
CA VAL A 215 -21.85 5.74 -0.30
C VAL A 215 -23.35 5.93 -0.51
N SER A 216 -24.08 4.84 -0.53
CA SER A 216 -25.55 4.85 -0.60
C SER A 216 -26.13 3.83 0.34
N TYR A 217 -27.35 4.09 0.82
CA TYR A 217 -28.09 3.13 1.60
C TYR A 217 -28.65 2.04 0.69
N ALA A 218 -28.33 0.79 1.00
CA ALA A 218 -29.03 -0.34 0.40
C ALA A 218 -30.49 -0.34 0.87
N SER A 219 -31.42 -0.66 -0.03
CA SER A 219 -32.85 -0.79 0.31
C SER A 219 -33.14 -2.00 1.21
N THR A 220 -32.17 -2.88 1.39
CA THR A 220 -32.24 -4.02 2.30
C THR A 220 -30.88 -4.26 2.97
N ASN A 221 -30.88 -4.99 4.08
CA ASN A 221 -29.63 -5.41 4.72
C ASN A 221 -28.84 -6.38 3.84
N LEU A 222 -27.57 -6.08 3.62
CA LEU A 222 -26.64 -7.02 2.98
C LEU A 222 -26.41 -8.20 3.93
N GLN A 223 -26.62 -9.41 3.41
CA GLN A 223 -26.40 -10.66 4.14
C GLN A 223 -25.02 -11.21 3.78
N ASN A 224 -24.17 -11.55 4.75
CA ASN A 224 -22.83 -12.10 4.52
C ASN A 224 -21.86 -11.09 3.85
N THR A 225 -21.25 -10.20 4.63
CA THR A 225 -20.36 -9.09 4.19
C THR A 225 -19.02 -9.53 3.57
N GLY A 226 -18.91 -10.78 3.15
CA GLY A 226 -17.80 -11.31 2.37
C GLY A 226 -16.79 -12.15 3.17
N PRO A 227 -16.02 -13.00 2.47
CA PRO A 227 -15.09 -13.97 3.08
C PRO A 227 -13.83 -13.34 3.70
N ASN A 228 -13.63 -12.04 3.49
CA ASN A 228 -12.43 -11.29 3.91
C ASN A 228 -12.76 -10.12 4.83
N THR A 229 -13.90 -10.13 5.51
CA THR A 229 -13.93 -9.50 6.82
C THR A 229 -13.15 -10.45 7.74
N PRO A 230 -11.88 -10.15 8.11
CA PRO A 230 -11.56 -10.44 9.50
C PRO A 230 -12.68 -9.78 10.33
N THR A 231 -12.84 -10.15 11.57
CA THR A 231 -13.43 -9.24 12.56
C THR A 231 -12.58 -7.97 12.61
N ALA A 232 -12.61 -7.18 11.54
CA ALA A 232 -12.00 -5.89 11.38
C ALA A 232 -12.79 -5.04 12.34
N HIS A 233 -12.05 -4.29 13.16
CA HIS A 233 -12.62 -3.13 13.82
C HIS A 233 -13.48 -2.34 12.81
N PRO A 234 -14.59 -1.72 13.28
CA PRO A 234 -15.73 -1.27 12.48
C PRO A 234 -15.45 -0.10 11.50
N THR A 235 -14.23 0.09 11.05
CA THR A 235 -13.79 1.31 10.35
C THR A 235 -14.03 1.28 8.85
N THR A 236 -14.20 0.12 8.20
CA THR A 236 -14.26 0.05 6.72
C THR A 236 -15.64 -0.34 6.16
N LEU A 237 -16.58 -0.76 7.00
CA LEU A 237 -18.00 -0.88 6.66
C LEU A 237 -18.80 -0.37 7.86
N VAL A 238 -19.13 0.92 7.83
CA VAL A 238 -20.09 1.47 8.79
C VAL A 238 -21.49 1.05 8.31
N SER A 239 -21.87 -0.20 8.56
CA SER A 239 -23.28 -0.57 8.55
C SER A 239 -23.88 -0.07 9.87
N HIS A 240 -24.53 1.10 9.85
CA HIS A 240 -25.40 1.48 10.95
C HIS A 240 -26.60 0.52 10.95
N SER A 241 -26.56 -0.52 11.78
CA SER A 241 -27.74 -1.28 12.11
C SER A 241 -28.56 -0.47 13.11
N GLY A 242 -29.63 0.15 12.62
CA GLY A 242 -30.75 0.59 13.43
C GLY A 242 -30.46 1.70 14.43
N ASP A 243 -30.57 2.94 13.97
CA ASP A 243 -31.30 3.96 14.74
C ASP A 243 -32.07 4.85 13.78
N LYS A 244 -33.36 5.05 14.08
CA LYS A 244 -34.33 5.76 13.25
C LYS A 244 -33.92 7.23 13.11
N PHE A 245 -33.48 7.65 11.93
CA PHE A 245 -33.40 9.06 11.56
C PHE A 245 -34.73 9.54 10.94
N PRO A 246 -35.07 10.83 11.08
CA PRO A 246 -36.37 11.36 10.69
C PRO A 246 -36.64 11.19 9.20
N PRO A 247 -37.93 11.13 8.79
CA PRO A 247 -38.31 10.86 7.40
C PRO A 247 -37.65 11.87 6.45
N GLN A 248 -37.05 11.36 5.36
CA GLN A 248 -36.42 12.20 4.34
C GLN A 248 -37.46 13.06 3.63
N ASP A 249 -37.15 14.35 3.48
CA ASP A 249 -37.92 15.30 2.69
C ASP A 249 -37.82 14.94 1.20
N PRO A 250 -38.94 14.65 0.51
CA PRO A 250 -38.93 14.25 -0.90
C PRO A 250 -38.55 15.36 -1.89
N THR A 251 -38.20 16.57 -1.41
CA THR A 251 -37.88 17.72 -2.28
C THR A 251 -36.38 17.92 -2.59
N LEU A 252 -35.48 17.12 -2.02
CA LEU A 252 -34.04 17.21 -2.30
C LEU A 252 -33.70 16.62 -3.68
N SER A 253 -33.81 17.48 -4.70
CA SER A 253 -33.29 17.26 -6.04
C SER A 253 -31.79 17.57 -6.03
N VAL A 254 -30.94 16.59 -6.33
CA VAL A 254 -29.50 16.80 -6.52
C VAL A 254 -29.28 17.20 -7.97
N TYR A 255 -28.71 18.39 -8.19
CA TYR A 255 -28.20 18.88 -9.48
C TYR A 255 -26.88 18.21 -9.84
#